data_AF-A0A392RAK9-F1
#
_entry.id   AF-A0A392RAK9-F1
#
_cell.length_a   1.000
_cell.length_b   1.000
_cell.length_c   1.000
_cell.angle_alpha   90.00
_cell.angle_beta   90.00
_cell.angle_gamma   90.00
#
_symmetry.space_group_name_H-M   'P 1'
#
loop_
_entity.id
_entity.type
_entity.pdbx_description
1 polymer ?
#
loop_
_entity_poly.entity_id
_entity_poly.type
_entity_poly.pdbx_seq_one_letter_code
_entity_poly.pdbx_strand_id
1 'polypeptide(L)'
;MFPMKKVEGCATWCYSLVTDCGDGCGCLAWGVFGGNCIYRGLIKKAVREHYNLCESDDDCIEKGSGSICAYYPNSQLQHGWCFTSNVEAERYFE
;
A
#
# COMPACT_ATOMS: atom_id res chain seq x y z
N MET A 1 -25.18 -23.78 15.99
CA MET A 1 -24.99 -23.26 14.62
C MET A 1 -25.00 -21.73 14.72
N PHE A 2 -23.84 -21.10 14.86
CA PHE A 2 -23.77 -19.63 14.89
C PHE A 2 -24.03 -19.10 13.48
N PRO A 3 -24.78 -17.99 13.31
CA PRO A 3 -25.00 -17.41 11.99
C PRO A 3 -23.65 -16.86 11.52
N MET A 4 -23.08 -17.46 10.47
CA MET A 4 -21.99 -16.84 9.74
C MET A 4 -22.54 -15.56 9.14
N LYS A 5 -22.15 -14.40 9.71
CA LYS A 5 -22.40 -13.10 9.08
C LYS A 5 -21.86 -13.19 7.65
N LYS A 6 -22.72 -12.84 6.69
CA LYS A 6 -22.35 -12.61 5.30
C LYS A 6 -21.01 -11.87 5.26
N VAL A 7 -20.08 -12.38 4.45
CA VAL A 7 -18.82 -11.72 4.10
C VAL A 7 -19.12 -10.56 3.13
N GLU A 8 -20.07 -9.70 3.47
CA GLU A 8 -20.35 -8.41 2.83
C GLU A 8 -19.62 -7.37 3.68
N GLY A 9 -18.29 -7.27 3.52
CA GLY A 9 -17.45 -6.49 4.45
C GLY A 9 -16.85 -5.23 3.83
N CYS A 10 -16.16 -5.40 2.70
CA CYS A 10 -15.46 -4.32 2.02
C CYS A 10 -15.87 -4.29 0.55
N ALA A 11 -15.77 -3.13 -0.09
CA ALA A 11 -15.69 -3.07 -1.55
C ALA A 11 -14.50 -3.94 -2.04
N THR A 12 -14.42 -4.22 -3.34
CA THR A 12 -13.28 -4.99 -3.89
C THR A 12 -12.12 -4.07 -4.25
N TRP A 13 -12.42 -2.92 -4.86
CA TRP A 13 -11.44 -2.02 -5.47
C TRP A 13 -11.52 -0.63 -4.85
N CYS A 14 -10.37 0.04 -4.78
CA CYS A 14 -10.26 1.44 -4.41
C CYS A 14 -9.30 2.19 -5.34
N TYR A 15 -9.49 3.49 -5.43
CA TYR A 15 -8.52 4.38 -6.06
C TYR A 15 -7.62 4.99 -4.99
N SER A 16 -6.35 5.23 -5.30
CA SER A 16 -5.40 5.78 -4.33
C SER A 16 -5.78 7.19 -3.85
N LEU A 17 -6.57 7.91 -4.66
CA LEU A 17 -7.14 9.23 -4.36
C LEU A 17 -8.54 9.17 -3.71
N VAL A 18 -9.24 8.04 -3.84
CA VAL A 18 -10.60 7.85 -3.32
C VAL A 18 -10.64 6.53 -2.56
N THR A 19 -10.48 6.64 -1.23
CA THR A 19 -10.30 5.50 -0.33
C THR A 19 -11.62 4.94 0.20
N ASP A 20 -12.70 5.02 -0.58
CA ASP A 20 -14.00 4.53 -0.14
C ASP A 20 -14.09 3.01 -0.29
N CYS A 21 -13.93 2.31 0.83
CA CYS A 21 -13.93 0.83 0.90
C CYS A 21 -15.05 0.26 1.77
N GLY A 22 -15.87 1.12 2.39
CA GLY A 22 -16.84 0.73 3.43
C GLY A 22 -16.27 0.70 4.85
N ASP A 23 -17.18 0.56 5.83
CA ASP A 23 -16.87 0.65 7.26
C ASP A 23 -15.98 -0.51 7.75
N GLY A 24 -14.91 -0.18 8.47
CA GLY A 24 -13.94 -1.15 8.98
C GLY A 24 -12.91 -1.62 7.94
N CYS A 25 -13.00 -1.12 6.71
CA CYS A 25 -12.09 -1.42 5.62
C CYS A 25 -11.13 -0.26 5.35
N GLY A 26 -10.12 -0.52 4.55
CA GLY A 26 -9.26 0.50 3.99
C GLY A 26 -8.64 0.05 2.69
N CYS A 27 -8.10 1.03 1.98
CA CYS A 27 -7.52 0.82 0.67
C CYS A 27 -6.06 0.43 0.78
N LEU A 28 -5.70 -0.73 0.23
CA LEU A 28 -4.32 -1.13 -0.03
C LEU A 28 -4.01 -0.82 -1.50
N ALA A 29 -3.53 0.39 -1.75
CA ALA A 29 -3.10 0.80 -3.08
C ALA A 29 -1.80 0.08 -3.47
N TRP A 30 -1.75 -0.48 -4.68
CA TRP A 30 -0.55 -1.10 -5.26
C TRP A 30 0.12 -0.20 -6.31
N GLY A 31 -0.36 1.02 -6.46
CA GLY A 31 0.04 1.92 -7.53
C GLY A 31 -0.86 3.13 -7.58
N VAL A 32 -0.54 4.08 -8.46
CA VAL A 32 -1.25 5.36 -8.54
C VAL A 32 -2.71 5.18 -8.99
N PHE A 33 -2.97 4.16 -9.82
CA PHE A 33 -4.28 3.95 -10.44
C PHE A 33 -5.25 3.09 -9.62
N GLY A 34 -4.82 2.55 -8.49
CA GLY A 34 -5.70 1.91 -7.51
C GLY A 34 -5.13 0.67 -6.85
N GLY A 35 -6.00 -0.01 -6.12
CA GLY A 35 -5.69 -1.24 -5.41
C GLY A 35 -6.92 -1.89 -4.81
N ASN A 36 -6.70 -2.72 -3.79
CA ASN A 36 -7.76 -3.54 -3.21
C ASN A 36 -8.22 -3.00 -1.87
N CYS A 37 -9.51 -3.08 -1.64
CA CYS A 37 -10.07 -2.82 -0.32
C CYS A 37 -9.93 -4.07 0.54
N ILE A 38 -9.33 -3.91 1.72
CA ILE A 38 -9.13 -5.00 2.68
C ILE A 38 -9.52 -4.53 4.07
N TYR A 39 -9.66 -5.48 5.00
CA TYR A 39 -9.93 -5.14 6.39
C TYR A 39 -8.81 -4.26 6.96
N ARG A 40 -9.15 -3.16 7.65
CA ARG A 40 -8.18 -2.15 8.08
C ARG A 40 -7.08 -2.75 8.99
N GLY A 41 -7.43 -3.75 9.80
CA GLY A 41 -6.47 -4.48 10.65
C GLY A 41 -5.43 -5.31 9.90
N LEU A 42 -5.62 -5.57 8.60
CA LEU A 42 -4.69 -6.33 7.75
C LEU A 42 -3.75 -5.43 6.95
N ILE A 43 -4.04 -4.14 6.79
CA ILE A 43 -3.27 -3.21 5.94
C ILE A 43 -1.81 -3.15 6.36
N LYS A 44 -1.54 -2.86 7.64
CA LYS A 44 -0.16 -2.76 8.15
C LYS A 44 0.64 -4.06 7.97
N LYS A 45 -0.03 -5.21 8.00
CA LYS A 45 0.62 -6.49 7.72
C LYS A 45 0.93 -6.61 6.22
N ALA A 46 -0.05 -6.33 5.36
CA ALA A 46 0.09 -6.42 3.92
C ALA A 46 1.13 -5.44 3.34
N VAL A 47 1.22 -4.22 3.88
CA VAL A 47 2.24 -3.22 3.51
C VAL A 47 3.65 -3.72 3.84
N ARG A 48 3.84 -4.32 5.03
CA ARG A 48 5.13 -4.90 5.42
C ARG A 48 5.51 -6.12 4.59
N GLU A 49 4.54 -6.94 4.22
CA GLU A 49 4.79 -8.15 3.41
C GLU A 49 5.01 -7.85 1.92
N HIS A 50 4.42 -6.79 1.38
CA HIS A 50 4.56 -6.47 -0.02
C HIS A 50 5.89 -5.77 -0.31
N TYR A 51 6.66 -6.33 -1.24
CA TYR A 51 8.03 -5.92 -1.56
C TYR A 51 8.18 -4.43 -1.92
N ASN A 52 7.22 -3.86 -2.66
CA ASN A 52 7.28 -2.46 -3.11
C ASN A 52 6.41 -1.48 -2.30
N LEU A 53 5.67 -1.95 -1.29
CA LEU A 53 4.91 -1.03 -0.42
C LEU A 53 5.77 -0.65 0.77
N CYS A 54 5.54 0.54 1.31
CA CYS A 54 6.35 1.04 2.41
C CYS A 54 5.57 1.85 3.44
N GLU A 55 6.03 1.78 4.70
CA GLU A 55 5.66 2.72 5.77
C GLU A 55 6.72 3.81 5.98
N SER A 56 7.94 3.64 5.48
CA SER A 56 9.06 4.58 5.60
C SER A 56 10.14 4.30 4.54
N ASP A 57 11.10 5.23 4.38
CA ASP A 57 12.28 5.04 3.52
C ASP A 57 13.11 3.83 3.96
N ASP A 58 13.32 3.65 5.27
CA ASP A 58 14.03 2.51 5.84
C ASP A 58 13.40 1.16 5.45
N ASP A 59 12.06 1.09 5.39
CA ASP A 59 11.35 -0.13 4.97
C ASP A 59 11.71 -0.50 3.52
N CYS A 60 11.87 0.48 2.63
CA CYS A 60 12.33 0.24 1.26
C CYS A 60 13.78 -0.26 1.21
N ILE A 61 14.65 0.31 2.06
CA ILE A 61 16.06 -0.09 2.16
C ILE A 61 16.17 -1.52 2.70
N GLU A 62 15.46 -1.84 3.78
CA GLU A 62 15.44 -3.18 4.39
C GLU A 62 14.89 -4.24 3.42
N LYS A 63 13.87 -3.88 2.62
CA LYS A 63 13.34 -4.74 1.56
C LYS A 63 14.26 -4.82 0.33
N GLY A 64 15.15 -3.84 0.15
CA GLY A 64 15.97 -3.71 -1.05
C GLY A 64 15.18 -3.34 -2.31
N SER A 65 13.97 -2.79 -2.16
CA SER A 65 13.09 -2.40 -3.27
C SER A 65 13.24 -0.93 -3.69
N GLY A 66 14.15 -0.21 -3.02
CA GLY A 66 14.45 1.20 -3.28
C GLY A 66 15.05 1.85 -2.03
N SER A 67 15.20 3.17 -2.08
CA SER A 67 15.68 3.97 -0.94
C SER A 67 14.69 5.05 -0.51
N ILE A 68 13.63 5.28 -1.29
CA ILE A 68 12.65 6.33 -1.05
C ILE A 68 11.26 5.71 -1.03
N CYS A 69 10.50 6.02 0.02
CA CYS A 69 9.09 5.72 0.14
C CYS A 69 8.25 6.91 -0.34
N ALA A 70 7.71 6.81 -1.55
CA ALA A 70 6.86 7.86 -2.10
C ALA A 70 5.39 7.62 -1.74
N TYR A 71 4.83 8.51 -0.92
CA TYR A 71 3.40 8.50 -0.59
C TYR A 71 2.55 9.03 -1.74
N TYR A 72 1.32 8.53 -1.84
CA TYR A 72 0.36 8.96 -2.85
C TYR A 72 -0.08 10.41 -2.57
N PRO A 73 0.10 11.34 -3.53
CA PRO A 73 -0.30 12.74 -3.36
C PRO A 73 -1.79 12.85 -3.06
N ASN A 74 -2.17 13.73 -2.13
CA ASN A 74 -3.57 13.99 -1.78
C ASN A 74 -4.37 12.74 -1.36
N SER A 75 -3.70 11.71 -0.84
CA SER A 75 -4.35 10.50 -0.33
C SER A 75 -4.42 10.49 1.20
N GLN A 76 -5.37 9.74 1.75
CA GLN A 76 -5.40 9.38 3.18
C GLN A 76 -4.67 8.07 3.47
N LEU A 77 -3.91 7.56 2.50
CA LEU A 77 -3.17 6.30 2.64
C LEU A 77 -1.99 6.51 3.57
N GLN A 78 -1.77 5.55 4.47
CA GLN A 78 -0.67 5.59 5.43
C GLN A 78 0.56 4.81 4.94
N HIS A 79 0.59 4.48 3.66
CA HIS A 79 1.67 3.75 3.01
C HIS A 79 1.97 4.35 1.65
N GLY A 80 3.21 4.16 1.20
CA GLY A 80 3.71 4.61 -0.09
C GLY A 80 4.18 3.45 -0.97
N TRP A 81 4.90 3.82 -2.01
CA TRP A 81 5.56 2.93 -2.94
C TRP A 81 7.07 3.17 -2.93
N CYS A 82 7.85 2.10 -2.92
CA CYS A 82 9.31 2.18 -2.95
C CYS A 82 9.82 2.54 -4.35
N PHE A 83 10.75 3.48 -4.39
CA PHE A 83 11.48 3.87 -5.59
C PHE A 83 12.98 3.92 -5.28
N THR A 84 13.78 3.50 -6.26
CA THR A 84 15.22 3.76 -6.29
C THR A 84 15.45 5.26 -6.49
N SER A 85 16.33 5.85 -5.69
CA SER A 85 16.71 7.26 -5.88
C SER A 85 17.43 7.45 -7.21
N ASN A 86 17.42 8.65 -7.80
CA ASN A 86 18.11 8.89 -9.07
C ASN A 86 19.60 8.58 -9.00
N VAL A 87 20.26 8.90 -7.87
CA VAL A 87 21.68 8.61 -7.64
C VAL A 87 21.95 7.09 -7.65
N GLU A 88 21.06 6.30 -7.05
CA GLU A 88 21.16 4.84 -7.10
C GLU A 88 20.83 4.29 -8.48
N ALA A 89 19.85 4.88 -9.17
CA ALA A 89 19.44 4.47 -10.52
C ALA A 89 20.59 4.68 -11.52
N GLU A 90 21.28 5.82 -11.45
CA GLU A 90 22.43 6.15 -12.31
C GLU A 90 23.58 5.16 -12.14
N ARG A 91 23.85 4.66 -10.92
CA ARG A 91 24.88 3.65 -10.66
C ARG A 91 24.64 2.30 -11.37
N TYR A 92 23.40 2.00 -11.78
CA TYR A 92 23.14 0.79 -12.58
C TYR A 92 23.54 0.93 -14.05
N PHE A 93 23.79 2.17 -14.51
CA PHE A 93 24.16 2.49 -15.88
C PHE A 93 25.64 2.87 -16.05
N GLU A 94 26.39 2.92 -14.95
CA GLU A 94 27.86 3.08 -14.93
C GLU A 94 28.58 1.72 -15.16
#